data_AF-A0A535YFX3-F1
#
_entry.id   AF-A0A535YFX3-F1
#
_cell.length_a   1.000
_cell.length_b   1.000
_cell.length_c   1.000
_cell.angle_alpha   90.00
_cell.angle_beta   90.00
_cell.angle_gamma   90.00
#
_symmetry.space_group_name_H-M   'P 1'
#
loop_
_entity.id
_entity.type
_entity.pdbx_description
1 polymer ?
#
loop_
_entity_poly.entity_id
_entity_poly.type
_entity_poly.pdbx_seq_one_letter_code
_entity_poly.pdbx_strand_id
1 'polypeptide(L)'
;MRDFTDRANLFRDCRFVRTNLNQATFGFEGSQFIDCSFERSLATTTAFVRPLFVRCMFAGNLRDVDFEASSFSECKFVGRIEGGWFRNGYQHASLNNEFGTPATNPMKRVDFREAILWGVAFSGNVELSSVSLPAEHFLVDEWPERVKRVAELGRNYPELRSASDRFLKVFGPGATRQHQYIVYKDFLAHVIGEQALQPVLASLLDQN
;
A
#
# COMPACT_ATOMS: atom_id res chain seq x y z
N MET A 1 -19.58 -11.59 -4.55
CA MET A 1 -19.92 -11.13 -5.90
C MET A 1 -18.70 -11.44 -6.73
N ARG A 2 -18.77 -12.40 -7.66
CA ARG A 2 -17.69 -12.66 -8.63
C ARG A 2 -18.10 -11.91 -9.90
N ASP A 3 -17.14 -11.28 -10.58
CA ASP A 3 -17.34 -10.59 -11.87
C ASP A 3 -18.16 -9.29 -11.85
N PHE A 4 -18.14 -8.55 -10.74
CA PHE A 4 -18.71 -7.20 -10.73
C PHE A 4 -17.69 -6.18 -11.20
N THR A 5 -18.17 -5.28 -12.06
CA THR A 5 -17.46 -4.11 -12.53
C THR A 5 -18.37 -2.88 -12.52
N ASP A 6 -17.93 -1.82 -11.86
CA ASP A 6 -18.56 -0.51 -11.95
C ASP A 6 -17.74 0.45 -12.83
N ARG A 7 -18.40 1.42 -13.46
CA ARG A 7 -17.78 2.39 -14.37
C ARG A 7 -18.36 3.78 -14.18
N ALA A 8 -17.50 4.79 -14.02
CA ALA A 8 -17.85 6.22 -13.95
C ALA A 8 -19.02 6.53 -12.98
N ASN A 9 -19.14 5.78 -11.88
CA ASN A 9 -20.23 5.93 -10.93
C ASN A 9 -19.90 6.94 -9.83
N LEU A 10 -20.94 7.51 -9.24
CA LEU A 10 -20.85 8.25 -7.99
C LEU A 10 -21.59 7.48 -6.89
N PHE A 11 -20.82 6.90 -5.97
CA PHE A 11 -21.32 6.34 -4.73
C PHE A 11 -21.15 7.39 -3.63
N ARG A 12 -22.27 7.84 -3.06
CA ARG A 12 -22.26 8.79 -1.94
C ARG A 12 -23.07 8.21 -0.78
N ASP A 13 -22.54 8.35 0.43
CA ASP A 13 -23.20 7.89 1.67
C ASP A 13 -23.58 6.40 1.62
N CYS A 14 -22.83 5.59 0.88
CA CYS A 14 -23.11 4.18 0.68
C CYS A 14 -22.45 3.31 1.74
N ARG A 15 -23.16 2.27 2.20
CA ARG A 15 -22.64 1.30 3.17
C ARG A 15 -22.64 -0.10 2.57
N PHE A 16 -21.45 -0.60 2.27
CA PHE A 16 -21.21 -1.96 1.79
C PHE A 16 -20.95 -2.86 3.00
N VAL A 17 -22.03 -3.41 3.57
CA VAL A 17 -21.98 -4.20 4.80
C VAL A 17 -21.90 -5.69 4.48
N ARG A 18 -20.95 -6.41 5.09
CA ARG A 18 -20.72 -7.86 4.91
C ARG A 18 -20.65 -8.26 3.45
N THR A 19 -20.08 -7.40 2.62
CA THR A 19 -20.03 -7.62 1.17
C THR A 19 -18.81 -8.46 0.82
N ASN A 20 -19.01 -9.47 -0.02
CA ASN A 20 -17.91 -10.25 -0.59
C ASN A 20 -17.51 -9.65 -1.93
N LEU A 21 -16.35 -8.98 -1.93
CA LEU A 21 -15.73 -8.27 -3.06
C LEU A 21 -14.62 -9.08 -3.72
N ASN A 22 -14.46 -10.36 -3.34
CA ASN A 22 -13.36 -11.18 -3.85
C ASN A 22 -13.39 -11.25 -5.37
N GLN A 23 -12.23 -11.02 -5.99
CA GLN A 23 -12.04 -11.05 -7.45
C GLN A 23 -12.89 -10.04 -8.25
N ALA A 24 -13.55 -9.10 -7.58
CA ALA A 24 -14.24 -8.01 -8.27
C ALA A 24 -13.24 -6.92 -8.69
N THR A 25 -13.65 -6.13 -9.68
CA THR A 25 -12.88 -4.97 -10.14
C THR A 25 -13.76 -3.73 -10.04
N PHE A 26 -13.28 -2.70 -9.35
CA PHE A 26 -14.04 -1.47 -9.13
C PHE A 26 -13.34 -0.26 -9.73
N GLY A 27 -14.10 0.80 -9.96
CA GLY A 27 -13.55 2.13 -10.15
C GLY A 27 -13.22 2.53 -11.59
N PHE A 28 -13.47 1.66 -12.57
CA PHE A 28 -13.15 1.96 -13.97
C PHE A 28 -13.74 3.30 -14.40
N GLU A 29 -13.04 3.98 -15.30
CA GLU A 29 -13.43 5.29 -15.81
C GLU A 29 -13.59 6.36 -14.70
N GLY A 30 -13.04 6.13 -13.50
CA GLY A 30 -12.91 7.12 -12.43
C GLY A 30 -14.11 7.22 -11.50
N SER A 31 -14.70 6.09 -11.09
CA SER A 31 -15.79 6.12 -10.11
C SER A 31 -15.34 6.75 -8.78
N GLN A 32 -16.29 7.43 -8.14
CA GLN A 32 -16.07 8.19 -6.93
C GLN A 32 -16.85 7.57 -5.78
N PHE A 33 -16.18 7.40 -4.65
CA PHE A 33 -16.74 6.95 -3.40
C PHE A 33 -16.54 8.07 -2.38
N ILE A 34 -17.65 8.65 -1.92
CA ILE A 34 -17.66 9.81 -1.04
C ILE A 34 -18.50 9.47 0.18
N ASP A 35 -17.90 9.57 1.37
CA ASP A 35 -18.58 9.25 2.64
C ASP A 35 -19.10 7.79 2.68
N CYS A 36 -18.39 6.87 2.02
CA CYS A 36 -18.78 5.46 1.93
C CYS A 36 -18.07 4.59 2.99
N SER A 37 -18.70 3.48 3.38
CA SER A 37 -18.08 2.48 4.26
C SER A 37 -18.12 1.08 3.68
N PHE A 38 -17.04 0.33 3.86
CA PHE A 38 -16.93 -1.09 3.56
C PHE A 38 -16.79 -1.84 4.89
N GLU A 39 -17.91 -2.28 5.47
CA GLU A 39 -17.99 -2.77 6.84
C GLU A 39 -18.08 -4.30 6.88
N ARG A 40 -17.11 -4.95 7.55
CA ARG A 40 -16.99 -6.41 7.61
C ARG A 40 -16.96 -7.06 6.22
N SER A 41 -16.45 -6.33 5.24
CA SER A 41 -16.34 -6.79 3.86
C SER A 41 -15.05 -7.59 3.66
N LEU A 42 -15.10 -8.55 2.75
CA LEU A 42 -13.96 -9.36 2.35
C LEU A 42 -13.54 -8.94 0.95
N ALA A 43 -12.26 -8.63 0.80
CA ALA A 43 -11.67 -8.34 -0.50
C ALA A 43 -10.39 -9.16 -0.61
N THR A 44 -10.45 -10.23 -1.40
CA THR A 44 -9.29 -11.06 -1.76
C THR A 44 -9.10 -10.95 -3.27
N THR A 45 -7.87 -10.63 -3.70
CA THR A 45 -7.51 -10.46 -5.13
C THR A 45 -8.47 -9.50 -5.84
N THR A 46 -8.87 -8.43 -5.16
CA THR A 46 -9.78 -7.39 -5.68
C THR A 46 -8.94 -6.27 -6.29
N ALA A 47 -9.38 -5.73 -7.43
CA ALA A 47 -8.73 -4.58 -8.05
C ALA A 47 -9.63 -3.34 -7.94
N PHE A 48 -9.03 -2.22 -7.59
CA PHE A 48 -9.62 -0.89 -7.60
C PHE A 48 -8.83 -0.07 -8.61
N VAL A 49 -9.38 0.10 -9.81
CA VAL A 49 -8.70 0.69 -10.97
C VAL A 49 -9.18 2.13 -11.17
N ARG A 50 -8.37 3.11 -10.79
CA ARG A 50 -8.67 4.56 -10.86
C ARG A 50 -9.82 5.12 -9.97
N PRO A 51 -10.35 4.46 -8.92
CA PRO A 51 -11.35 5.12 -8.08
C PRO A 51 -10.77 6.28 -7.26
N LEU A 52 -11.67 7.21 -6.94
CA LEU A 52 -11.47 8.29 -5.98
C LEU A 52 -12.19 7.95 -4.67
N PHE A 53 -11.45 7.86 -3.58
CA PHE A 53 -12.00 7.66 -2.24
C PHE A 53 -11.84 8.93 -1.40
N VAL A 54 -12.96 9.48 -0.95
CA VAL A 54 -13.00 10.65 -0.09
C VAL A 54 -13.82 10.33 1.16
N ARG A 55 -13.21 10.49 2.34
CA ARG A 55 -13.84 10.22 3.64
C ARG A 55 -14.45 8.81 3.73
N CYS A 56 -13.78 7.84 3.11
CA CYS A 56 -14.23 6.46 3.09
C CYS A 56 -13.62 5.64 4.22
N MET A 57 -14.34 4.64 4.71
CA MET A 57 -13.84 3.69 5.70
C MET A 57 -13.78 2.27 5.12
N PHE A 58 -12.62 1.64 5.19
CA PHE A 58 -12.42 0.23 4.89
C PHE A 58 -12.24 -0.52 6.21
N ALA A 59 -13.30 -1.16 6.69
CA ALA A 59 -13.28 -1.92 7.93
C ALA A 59 -13.47 -3.41 7.65
N GLY A 60 -12.37 -4.14 7.50
CA GLY A 60 -12.40 -5.55 7.11
C GLY A 60 -11.01 -6.13 6.89
N ASN A 61 -10.98 -7.33 6.31
CA ASN A 61 -9.72 -7.99 5.93
C ASN A 61 -9.54 -7.89 4.42
N LEU A 62 -8.48 -7.18 4.03
CA LEU A 62 -8.08 -6.98 2.64
C LEU A 62 -6.87 -7.85 2.36
N ARG A 63 -6.91 -8.67 1.31
CA ARG A 63 -5.79 -9.53 0.90
C ARG A 63 -5.53 -9.42 -0.59
N ASP A 64 -4.29 -9.16 -0.97
CA ASP A 64 -3.85 -9.06 -2.37
C ASP A 64 -4.73 -8.07 -3.16
N VAL A 65 -5.11 -6.96 -2.50
CA VAL A 65 -5.93 -5.91 -3.11
C VAL A 65 -5.02 -4.94 -3.84
N ASP A 66 -5.29 -4.70 -5.12
CA ASP A 66 -4.57 -3.71 -5.92
C ASP A 66 -5.38 -2.42 -6.00
N PHE A 67 -4.85 -1.34 -5.42
CA PHE A 67 -5.40 0.00 -5.53
C PHE A 67 -4.70 0.74 -6.69
N GLU A 68 -4.84 0.17 -7.88
CA GLU A 68 -4.21 0.67 -9.09
C GLU A 68 -4.75 2.06 -9.47
N ALA A 69 -3.85 3.04 -9.57
CA ALA A 69 -4.20 4.40 -9.93
C ALA A 69 -5.30 5.03 -9.04
N SER A 70 -5.53 4.47 -7.86
CA SER A 70 -6.55 4.91 -6.90
C SER A 70 -6.05 6.09 -6.08
N SER A 71 -6.97 6.94 -5.63
CA SER A 71 -6.66 8.08 -4.77
C SER A 71 -7.44 8.07 -3.46
N PHE A 72 -6.80 8.51 -2.38
CA PHE A 72 -7.38 8.51 -1.04
C PHE A 72 -7.21 9.87 -0.36
N SER A 73 -8.31 10.39 0.18
CA SER A 73 -8.31 11.59 1.02
C SER A 73 -9.22 11.37 2.22
N GLU A 74 -8.68 11.58 3.42
CA GLU A 74 -9.39 11.47 4.70
C GLU A 74 -10.03 10.09 4.90
N CYS A 75 -9.43 9.05 4.33
CA CYS A 75 -9.92 7.69 4.45
C CYS A 75 -9.38 7.00 5.71
N LYS A 76 -10.09 5.99 6.18
CA LYS A 76 -9.68 5.17 7.33
C LYS A 76 -9.64 3.70 6.96
N PHE A 77 -8.59 3.00 7.36
CA PHE A 77 -8.47 1.55 7.26
C PHE A 77 -8.47 0.93 8.64
N VAL A 78 -9.26 -0.13 8.83
CA VAL A 78 -9.41 -0.88 10.07
C VAL A 78 -9.33 -2.36 9.77
N GLY A 79 -8.51 -3.10 10.51
CA GLY A 79 -8.26 -4.53 10.30
C GLY A 79 -6.98 -4.84 9.52
N ARG A 80 -6.86 -6.05 8.98
CA ARG A 80 -5.62 -6.49 8.33
C ARG A 80 -5.65 -6.18 6.83
N ILE A 81 -4.59 -5.56 6.34
CA ILE A 81 -4.29 -5.40 4.92
C ILE A 81 -3.04 -6.24 4.64
N GLU A 82 -3.20 -7.28 3.83
CA GLU A 82 -2.16 -8.24 3.51
C GLU A 82 -1.87 -8.23 2.02
N GLY A 83 -0.63 -7.98 1.61
CA GLY A 83 -0.26 -7.95 0.19
C GLY A 83 -0.95 -6.83 -0.61
N GLY A 84 -1.49 -5.80 0.05
CA GLY A 84 -2.15 -4.69 -0.61
C GLY A 84 -1.16 -3.80 -1.36
N TRP A 85 -1.53 -3.25 -2.52
CA TRP A 85 -0.66 -2.38 -3.30
C TRP A 85 -1.33 -1.03 -3.58
N PHE A 86 -0.76 0.05 -3.06
CA PHE A 86 -1.18 1.43 -3.34
C PHE A 86 -0.34 2.02 -4.47
N ARG A 87 -0.96 2.38 -5.59
CA ARG A 87 -0.26 2.88 -6.78
C ARG A 87 -0.70 4.30 -7.15
N ASN A 88 0.24 5.22 -7.22
CA ASN A 88 0.00 6.54 -7.77
C ASN A 88 0.16 6.50 -9.30
N GLY A 89 -0.97 6.28 -9.97
CA GLY A 89 -1.06 6.09 -11.42
C GLY A 89 -1.02 4.63 -11.87
N TYR A 90 -1.13 4.43 -13.18
CA TYR A 90 -1.07 3.10 -13.80
C TYR A 90 0.36 2.57 -13.91
N GLN A 91 0.48 1.24 -14.00
CA GLN A 91 1.79 0.62 -14.27
C GLN A 91 2.33 0.94 -15.66
N HIS A 92 1.44 1.09 -16.66
CA HIS A 92 1.79 1.35 -18.05
C HIS A 92 1.11 2.63 -18.55
N ALA A 93 1.88 3.53 -19.18
CA ALA A 93 1.36 4.81 -19.66
C ALA A 93 0.26 4.65 -20.74
N SER A 94 0.25 3.54 -21.48
CA SER A 94 -0.79 3.21 -22.46
C SER A 94 -2.18 3.11 -21.84
N LEU A 95 -2.27 2.74 -20.55
CA LEU A 95 -3.52 2.62 -19.82
C LEU A 95 -4.20 3.96 -19.57
N ASN A 96 -3.48 5.08 -19.68
CA ASN A 96 -4.09 6.41 -19.66
C ASN A 96 -5.04 6.63 -20.85
N ASN A 97 -4.72 6.06 -22.01
CA ASN A 97 -5.57 6.19 -23.20
C ASN A 97 -6.82 5.31 -23.08
N GLU A 98 -6.70 4.15 -22.44
CA GLU A 98 -7.79 3.17 -22.32
C GLU A 98 -8.74 3.51 -21.17
N PHE A 99 -8.18 3.90 -20.02
CA PHE A 99 -8.93 4.05 -18.77
C PHE A 99 -8.96 5.49 -18.27
N GLY A 100 -8.41 6.45 -19.03
CA GLY A 100 -8.34 7.87 -18.70
C GLY A 100 -7.28 8.21 -17.66
N THR A 101 -6.85 9.47 -17.62
CA THR A 101 -5.80 9.93 -16.70
C THR A 101 -6.27 9.89 -15.24
N PRO A 102 -5.57 9.18 -14.34
CA PRO A 102 -5.94 9.10 -12.94
C PRO A 102 -5.70 10.43 -12.21
N ALA A 103 -6.51 10.69 -11.19
CA ALA A 103 -6.19 11.75 -10.24
C ALA A 103 -4.92 11.35 -9.48
N THR A 104 -4.07 12.32 -9.16
CA THR A 104 -2.94 12.09 -8.26
C THR A 104 -3.44 11.51 -6.96
N ASN A 105 -2.77 10.48 -6.42
CA ASN A 105 -3.09 9.92 -5.12
C ASN A 105 -2.40 10.74 -4.02
N PRO A 106 -3.11 11.60 -3.27
CA PRO A 106 -2.47 12.43 -2.27
C PRO A 106 -2.25 11.68 -0.95
N MET A 107 -2.87 10.49 -0.76
CA MET A 107 -2.93 9.75 0.51
C MET A 107 -3.13 10.67 1.72
N LYS A 108 -3.96 11.70 1.53
CA LYS A 108 -4.02 12.86 2.40
C LYS A 108 -4.77 12.49 3.67
N ARG A 109 -4.12 12.59 4.83
CA ARG A 109 -4.73 12.28 6.14
C ARG A 109 -5.41 10.91 6.17
N VAL A 110 -4.79 9.91 5.55
CA VAL A 110 -5.28 8.53 5.63
C VAL A 110 -4.91 7.96 7.00
N ASP A 111 -5.89 7.38 7.68
CA ASP A 111 -5.76 6.83 9.02
C ASP A 111 -5.62 5.30 8.98
N PHE A 112 -4.45 4.80 9.37
CA PHE A 112 -4.13 3.38 9.51
C PHE A 112 -3.98 2.95 10.97
N ARG A 113 -4.27 3.80 11.97
CA ARG A 113 -3.97 3.49 13.39
C ARG A 113 -4.58 2.20 13.91
N GLU A 114 -5.72 1.80 13.35
CA GLU A 114 -6.44 0.56 13.69
C GLU A 114 -6.26 -0.55 12.63
N ALA A 115 -5.26 -0.40 11.76
CA ALA A 115 -4.92 -1.38 10.74
C ALA A 115 -3.64 -2.16 11.06
N ILE A 116 -3.42 -3.27 10.35
CA ILE A 116 -2.13 -3.96 10.28
C ILE A 116 -1.72 -4.02 8.81
N LEU A 117 -0.58 -3.45 8.46
CA LEU A 117 -0.07 -3.42 7.08
C LEU A 117 0.96 -4.53 6.88
N TRP A 118 0.50 -5.71 6.48
CA TRP A 118 1.35 -6.88 6.28
C TRP A 118 1.76 -7.04 4.82
N GLY A 119 3.03 -6.73 4.50
CA GLY A 119 3.52 -6.85 3.13
C GLY A 119 2.80 -5.92 2.14
N VAL A 120 2.42 -4.73 2.60
CA VAL A 120 1.82 -3.70 1.74
C VAL A 120 2.90 -3.00 0.92
N ALA A 121 2.62 -2.76 -0.35
CA ALA A 121 3.51 -2.07 -1.28
C ALA A 121 2.98 -0.68 -1.68
N PHE A 122 3.91 0.22 -1.96
CA PHE A 122 3.65 1.58 -2.45
C PHE A 122 4.47 1.81 -3.71
N SER A 123 3.89 2.43 -4.74
CA SER A 123 4.62 2.74 -5.98
C SER A 123 4.07 3.96 -6.71
N GLY A 124 4.91 4.61 -7.51
CA GLY A 124 4.55 5.82 -8.25
C GLY A 124 4.75 7.09 -7.42
N ASN A 125 5.62 7.01 -6.41
CA ASN A 125 5.88 8.07 -5.45
C ASN A 125 4.62 8.54 -4.72
N VAL A 126 3.93 7.58 -4.10
CA VAL A 126 2.81 7.86 -3.20
C VAL A 126 3.33 8.70 -2.02
N GLU A 127 2.72 9.85 -1.76
CA GLU A 127 3.05 10.72 -0.62
C GLU A 127 2.48 10.11 0.67
N LEU A 128 3.30 9.93 1.71
CA LEU A 128 2.91 9.25 2.94
C LEU A 128 3.12 10.12 4.19
N SER A 129 3.67 11.33 4.07
CA SER A 129 3.96 12.20 5.23
C SER A 129 2.76 12.57 6.10
N SER A 130 1.54 12.54 5.54
CA SER A 130 0.32 12.94 6.25
C SER A 130 -0.49 11.78 6.84
N VAL A 131 -0.03 10.53 6.67
CA VAL A 131 -0.77 9.35 7.15
C VAL A 131 -0.59 9.16 8.64
N SER A 132 -1.61 8.63 9.31
CA SER A 132 -1.50 8.18 10.70
C SER A 132 -1.16 6.70 10.72
N LEU A 133 0.03 6.35 11.20
CA LEU A 133 0.54 4.97 11.17
C LEU A 133 -0.07 4.09 12.28
N PRO A 134 -0.19 2.77 12.06
CA PRO A 134 -0.39 1.83 13.14
C PRO A 134 0.85 1.71 14.04
N ALA A 135 0.67 1.13 15.23
CA ALA A 135 1.78 0.84 16.13
C ALA A 135 2.81 -0.10 15.47
N GLU A 136 4.09 0.02 15.85
CA GLU A 136 5.22 -0.75 15.30
C GLU A 136 5.44 -0.62 13.77
N HIS A 137 4.81 0.38 13.14
CA HIS A 137 5.08 0.78 11.76
C HIS A 137 5.88 2.07 11.74
N PHE A 138 6.79 2.16 10.78
CA PHE A 138 7.69 3.31 10.62
C PHE A 138 7.52 3.90 9.24
N LEU A 139 7.38 5.23 9.18
CA LEU A 139 7.58 5.96 7.94
C LEU A 139 9.09 6.14 7.75
N VAL A 140 9.58 5.71 6.60
CA VAL A 140 10.98 5.80 6.21
C VAL A 140 11.07 6.73 5.00
N ASP A 141 11.69 7.89 5.20
CA ASP A 141 12.03 8.82 4.12
C ASP A 141 13.34 8.41 3.42
N GLU A 142 13.59 8.99 2.24
CA GLU A 142 14.77 8.68 1.41
C GLU A 142 14.88 7.18 1.10
N TRP A 143 13.73 6.54 0.87
CA TRP A 143 13.64 5.10 0.71
C TRP A 143 14.64 4.48 -0.29
N PRO A 144 14.91 5.08 -1.47
CA PRO A 144 15.92 4.53 -2.39
C PRO A 144 17.30 4.41 -1.75
N GLU A 145 17.72 5.39 -0.96
CA GLU A 145 19.00 5.45 -0.26
C GLU A 145 19.04 4.44 0.88
N ARG A 146 17.93 4.28 1.60
CA ARG A 146 17.77 3.32 2.70
C ARG A 146 17.88 1.89 2.18
N VAL A 147 17.27 1.58 1.03
CA VAL A 147 17.41 0.28 0.36
C VAL A 147 18.86 0.03 -0.09
N LYS A 148 19.57 1.05 -0.61
CA LYS A 148 21.00 0.91 -0.96
C LYS A 148 21.85 0.60 0.28
N ARG A 149 21.60 1.25 1.41
CA ARG A 149 22.31 0.96 2.68
C ARG A 149 22.10 -0.48 3.15
N VAL A 150 20.89 -1.03 3.04
CA VAL A 150 20.65 -2.45 3.37
C VAL A 150 21.41 -3.38 2.41
N ALA A 151 21.54 -3.01 1.14
CA ALA A 151 22.39 -3.75 0.19
C ALA A 151 23.89 -3.67 0.55
N GLU A 152 24.37 -2.52 1.02
CA GLU A 152 25.73 -2.34 1.53
C GLU A 152 25.99 -3.13 2.80
N LEU A 153 25.01 -3.18 3.69
CA LEU A 153 25.07 -3.98 4.92
C LEU A 153 25.38 -5.45 4.60
N GLY A 154 24.68 -6.06 3.64
CA GLY A 154 24.92 -7.44 3.22
C GLY A 154 26.24 -7.65 2.48
N ARG A 155 26.83 -6.60 1.90
CA ARG A 155 28.17 -6.65 1.27
C ARG A 155 29.29 -6.56 2.32
N ASN A 156 29.09 -5.75 3.35
CA ASN A 156 30.09 -5.49 4.38
C ASN A 156 30.09 -6.55 5.50
N TYR A 157 28.94 -7.17 5.77
CA TYR A 157 28.75 -8.15 6.83
C TYR A 157 28.23 -9.48 6.23
N PRO A 158 29.10 -10.46 5.96
CA PRO A 158 28.74 -11.71 5.29
C PRO A 158 27.59 -12.49 5.97
N GLU A 159 27.48 -12.42 7.29
CA GLU A 159 26.40 -13.01 8.08
C GLU A 159 25.02 -12.39 7.80
N LEU A 160 24.98 -11.14 7.33
CA LEU A 160 23.74 -10.44 6.96
C LEU A 160 23.41 -10.56 5.47
N ARG A 161 24.30 -11.11 4.65
CA ARG A 161 24.13 -11.19 3.19
C ARG A 161 22.80 -11.81 2.77
N SER A 162 22.47 -12.96 3.35
CA SER A 162 21.23 -13.68 3.04
C SER A 162 19.97 -12.88 3.44
N ALA A 163 20.04 -12.14 4.53
CA ALA A 163 18.96 -11.26 4.99
C ALA A 163 18.79 -10.06 4.04
N SER A 164 19.88 -9.42 3.64
CA SER A 164 19.87 -8.33 2.65
C SER A 164 19.34 -8.79 1.29
N ASP A 165 19.71 -9.99 0.83
CA ASP A 165 19.19 -10.53 -0.45
C ASP A 165 17.66 -10.74 -0.40
N ARG A 166 17.14 -11.29 0.72
CA ARG A 166 15.69 -11.44 0.93
C ARG A 166 14.98 -10.09 1.01
N PHE A 167 15.57 -9.13 1.72
CA PHE A 167 15.07 -7.77 1.78
C PHE A 167 14.96 -7.18 0.37
N LEU A 168 16.04 -7.22 -0.42
CA LEU A 168 16.08 -6.65 -1.77
C LEU A 168 15.10 -7.35 -2.72
N LYS A 169 14.82 -8.64 -2.54
CA LYS A 169 13.81 -9.34 -3.32
C LYS A 169 12.40 -8.78 -3.09
N VAL A 170 12.07 -8.38 -1.86
CA VAL A 170 10.73 -7.89 -1.49
C VAL A 170 10.62 -6.38 -1.70
N PHE A 171 11.61 -5.63 -1.25
CA PHE A 171 11.59 -4.17 -1.14
C PHE A 171 12.37 -3.45 -2.24
N GLY A 172 13.28 -4.13 -2.93
CA GLY A 172 14.06 -3.56 -4.02
C GLY A 172 13.25 -3.22 -5.28
N PRO A 173 12.26 -4.03 -5.71
CA PRO A 173 11.44 -3.71 -6.87
C PRO A 173 10.74 -2.36 -6.71
N GLY A 174 11.01 -1.42 -7.62
CA GLY A 174 10.38 -0.11 -7.61
C GLY A 174 10.87 0.87 -6.55
N ALA A 175 11.84 0.48 -5.70
CA ALA A 175 12.38 1.35 -4.65
C ALA A 175 12.86 2.71 -5.17
N THR A 176 13.50 2.74 -6.34
CA THR A 176 14.01 3.97 -6.97
C THR A 176 12.93 4.97 -7.39
N ARG A 177 11.64 4.56 -7.38
CA ARG A 177 10.50 5.38 -7.81
C ARG A 177 9.55 5.71 -6.65
N GLN A 178 10.00 5.49 -5.42
CA GLN A 178 9.20 5.71 -4.22
C GLN A 178 10.11 6.34 -3.16
N HIS A 179 9.86 7.59 -2.77
CA HIS A 179 10.72 8.30 -1.82
C HIS A 179 10.41 8.01 -0.35
N GLN A 180 9.16 7.64 -0.05
CA GLN A 180 8.70 7.31 1.29
C GLN A 180 8.15 5.89 1.35
N TYR A 181 8.38 5.17 2.44
CA TYR A 181 7.86 3.81 2.58
C TYR A 181 7.41 3.54 4.01
N ILE A 182 6.36 2.74 4.17
CA ILE A 182 5.93 2.27 5.49
C ILE A 182 6.49 0.87 5.71
N VAL A 183 7.33 0.74 6.73
CA VAL A 183 7.90 -0.54 7.14
C VAL A 183 7.19 -1.02 8.39
N TYR A 184 6.64 -2.23 8.34
CA TYR A 184 6.14 -2.93 9.51
C TYR A 184 7.22 -3.86 10.05
N LYS A 185 7.59 -3.69 11.33
CA LYS A 185 8.64 -4.46 12.00
C LYS A 185 8.47 -5.97 11.90
N ASP A 186 7.28 -6.50 12.20
CA ASP A 186 7.08 -7.95 12.23
C ASP A 186 7.08 -8.55 10.83
N PHE A 187 6.56 -7.81 9.83
CA PHE A 187 6.67 -8.24 8.44
C PHE A 187 8.13 -8.21 7.97
N LEU A 188 8.90 -7.19 8.33
CA LEU A 188 10.33 -7.14 8.04
C LEU A 188 11.03 -8.36 8.66
N ALA A 189 10.81 -8.64 9.94
CA ALA A 189 11.37 -9.80 10.65
C ALA A 189 10.99 -11.12 9.97
N HIS A 190 9.75 -11.26 9.49
CA HIS A 190 9.30 -12.42 8.71
C HIS A 190 10.10 -12.59 7.41
N VAL A 191 10.43 -11.49 6.71
CA VAL A 191 11.20 -11.53 5.45
C VAL A 191 12.67 -11.82 5.68
N ILE A 192 13.30 -11.15 6.64
CA ILE A 192 14.77 -11.18 6.79
C ILE A 192 15.26 -12.09 7.92
N GLY A 193 14.37 -12.55 8.80
CA GLY A 193 14.67 -13.30 10.01
C GLY A 193 15.01 -12.40 11.20
N GLU A 194 14.59 -12.83 12.40
CA GLU A 194 14.75 -12.08 13.67
C GLU A 194 16.18 -11.64 13.96
N GLN A 195 17.17 -12.49 13.66
CA GLN A 195 18.58 -12.20 13.93
C GLN A 195 19.12 -10.99 13.14
N ALA A 196 18.55 -10.72 11.96
CA ALA A 196 18.94 -9.61 11.11
C ALA A 196 18.07 -8.36 11.32
N LEU A 197 17.02 -8.45 12.15
CA LEU A 197 16.03 -7.38 12.30
C LEU A 197 16.65 -6.08 12.79
N GLN A 198 17.42 -6.13 13.89
CA GLN A 198 17.98 -4.92 14.50
C GLN A 198 19.00 -4.21 13.59
N PRO A 199 19.99 -4.89 12.99
CA PRO A 199 20.91 -4.24 12.04
C PRO A 199 20.21 -3.61 10.84
N VAL A 200 19.20 -4.30 10.27
CA VAL A 200 18.46 -3.77 9.11
C VAL A 200 17.57 -2.60 9.53
N LEU A 201 16.86 -2.67 10.66
CA LEU A 201 16.07 -1.54 11.16
C LEU A 201 16.95 -0.31 11.43
N ALA A 202 18.13 -0.48 12.03
CA ALA A 202 19.08 0.63 12.21
C ALA A 202 19.46 1.25 10.85
N SER A 203 19.81 0.43 9.86
CA SER A 203 20.13 0.89 8.49
C SER A 203 18.98 1.66 7.82
N LEU A 204 17.73 1.32 8.17
CA LEU A 204 16.53 2.00 7.67
C LEU A 204 16.18 3.26 8.45
N LEU A 205 16.39 3.31 9.77
CA LEU A 205 15.90 4.41 10.62
C LEU A 205 16.98 5.44 10.99
N ASP A 206 18.26 5.12 10.84
CA ASP A 206 19.36 6.02 11.24
C ASP A 206 19.43 7.26 10.34
N GLN A 207 19.17 8.45 10.89
CA GLN A 207 19.21 9.71 10.15
C GLN A 207 20.62 10.25 9.84
N ASN A 208 21.65 9.39 9.85
CA ASN A 208 23.02 9.78 9.49
C ASN A 208 23.14 10.24 8.04
#